data_AF-A0A5P9XSA3-F1
#
_entry.id   AF-A0A5P9XSA3-F1
#
_cell.length_a   1.000
_cell.length_b   1.000
_cell.length_c   1.000
_cell.angle_alpha   90.00
_cell.angle_beta   90.00
_cell.angle_gamma   90.00
#
_symmetry.space_group_name_H-M   'P 1'
#
loop_
_entity.id
_entity.type
_entity.pdbx_description
1 polymer ?
#
loop_
_entity_poly.entity_id
_entity_poly.type
_entity_poly.pdbx_seq_one_letter_code
_entity_poly.pdbx_strand_id
1 'polypeptide(L)'
;MAASGSSSAFISPQMAALLTGKTVRTIHNWLDSGAIAGRQLASAQVPSGVLRQVDLSSLAAKEAHCLLQAFVDCVLQADSGDAQALNEVGIYFLWSGEYSIAANCFEAAAKKGHADAMDFLSTCYFNGQGVDKNQGLGLRWLGSAAALGHSLAQGKLRALGFEV
;
A
#
# COMPACT_ATOMS: atom_id res chain seq x y z
N MET A 1 -6.43 27.73 24.00
CA MET A 1 -5.63 27.56 22.76
C MET A 1 -4.79 26.30 22.93
N ALA A 2 -5.39 25.14 22.67
CA ALA A 2 -4.65 23.87 22.71
C ALA A 2 -3.78 23.82 21.46
N ALA A 3 -2.47 23.70 21.65
CA ALA A 3 -1.54 23.44 20.58
C ALA A 3 -2.01 22.16 19.86
N SER A 4 -2.49 22.33 18.64
CA SER A 4 -2.60 21.26 17.65
C SER A 4 -1.17 20.80 17.33
N GLY A 5 -0.58 20.04 18.25
CA GLY A 5 0.62 19.30 17.95
C GLY A 5 0.26 18.37 16.81
N SER A 6 0.78 18.65 15.60
CA SER A 6 0.88 17.66 14.56
C SER A 6 1.48 16.43 15.21
N SER A 7 0.67 15.42 15.49
CA SER A 7 1.18 14.13 15.95
C SER A 7 2.05 13.64 14.81
N SER A 8 3.37 13.70 15.02
CA SER A 8 4.35 13.28 14.02
C SER A 8 4.15 11.79 13.78
N ALA A 9 3.45 11.47 12.69
CA ALA A 9 3.20 10.10 12.28
C ALA A 9 4.46 9.55 11.60
N PHE A 10 4.96 8.42 12.11
CA PHE A 10 6.18 7.80 11.62
C PHE A 10 5.85 6.45 10.99
N ILE A 11 6.34 6.24 9.78
CA ILE A 11 6.14 5.00 9.01
C ILE A 11 7.48 4.33 8.67
N SER A 12 7.44 3.04 8.34
CA SER A 12 8.60 2.32 7.84
C SER A 12 9.08 2.86 6.47
N PRO A 13 10.37 2.70 6.11
CA PRO A 13 10.87 3.00 4.78
C PRO A 13 10.19 2.16 3.69
N GLN A 14 9.68 0.99 4.02
CA GLN A 14 8.92 0.12 3.12
C GLN A 14 7.56 0.75 2.78
N MET A 15 6.83 1.26 3.78
CA MET A 15 5.59 1.98 3.53
C MET A 15 5.85 3.29 2.78
N ALA A 16 6.92 4.02 3.12
CA ALA A 16 7.26 5.25 2.40
C ALA A 16 7.58 4.97 0.92
N ALA A 17 8.29 3.87 0.64
CA ALA A 17 8.54 3.41 -0.72
C ALA A 17 7.24 3.04 -1.44
N LEU A 18 6.33 2.35 -0.75
CA LEU A 18 5.02 1.98 -1.27
C LEU A 18 4.21 3.23 -1.67
N LEU A 19 4.05 4.19 -0.77
CA LEU A 19 3.27 5.43 -0.97
C LEU A 19 3.81 6.36 -2.06
N THR A 20 5.07 6.21 -2.45
CA THR A 20 5.73 7.08 -3.44
C THR A 20 6.05 6.37 -4.74
N GLY A 21 5.83 5.05 -4.81
CA GLY A 21 6.29 4.20 -5.91
C GLY A 21 7.81 4.20 -6.09
N LYS A 22 8.60 4.67 -5.10
CA LYS A 22 10.06 4.67 -5.15
C LYS A 22 10.63 3.42 -4.49
N THR A 23 11.94 3.20 -4.66
CA THR A 23 12.63 2.11 -3.96
C THR A 23 12.94 2.50 -2.51
N VAL A 24 13.03 1.52 -1.61
CA VAL A 24 13.50 1.74 -0.22
C VAL A 24 14.88 2.40 -0.19
N ARG A 25 15.75 2.08 -1.16
CA ARG A 25 17.06 2.74 -1.31
C ARG A 25 16.92 4.24 -1.56
N THR A 26 15.97 4.64 -2.41
CA THR A 26 15.67 6.06 -2.66
C THR A 26 15.19 6.74 -1.38
N ILE A 27 14.32 6.09 -0.61
CA ILE A 27 13.84 6.60 0.68
C ILE A 27 15.01 6.77 1.67
N HIS A 28 15.90 5.79 1.76
CA HIS A 28 17.10 5.91 2.61
C HIS A 28 18.02 7.05 2.17
N ASN A 29 18.24 7.22 0.85
CA ASN A 29 19.02 8.33 0.34
C ASN A 29 18.39 9.69 0.72
N TRP A 30 17.06 9.81 0.72
CA TRP A 30 16.38 11.04 1.16
C TRP A 30 16.53 11.29 2.66
N LEU A 31 16.51 10.25 3.48
CA LEU A 31 16.80 10.35 4.91
C LEU A 31 18.25 10.81 5.14
N ASP A 32 19.21 10.19 4.45
CA ASP A 32 20.64 10.50 4.60
C ASP A 32 20.98 11.92 4.11
N SER A 33 20.29 12.41 3.08
CA SER A 33 20.48 13.78 2.58
C SER A 33 19.68 14.84 3.35
N GLY A 34 18.84 14.45 4.32
CA GLY A 34 17.92 15.34 5.02
C GLY A 34 16.79 15.90 4.14
N ALA A 35 16.52 15.28 2.98
CA ALA A 35 15.44 15.70 2.08
C ALA A 35 14.06 15.31 2.60
N ILE A 36 13.99 14.33 3.51
CA ILE A 36 12.83 14.03 4.35
C ILE A 36 13.29 13.85 5.80
N ALA A 37 12.44 14.22 6.75
CA ALA A 37 12.69 13.98 8.16
C ALA A 37 12.44 12.51 8.53
N GLY A 38 13.16 12.01 9.53
CA GLY A 38 12.99 10.67 10.06
C GLY A 38 13.67 10.50 11.40
N ARG A 39 13.47 9.35 12.03
CA ARG A 39 14.07 9.02 13.33
C ARG A 39 14.69 7.64 13.31
N GLN A 40 15.66 7.45 14.20
CA GLN A 40 16.29 6.17 14.46
C GLN A 40 15.75 5.59 15.77
N LEU A 41 15.27 4.35 15.72
CA LEU A 41 14.87 3.56 16.87
C LEU A 41 15.89 2.45 17.09
N ALA A 42 16.46 2.37 18.29
CA ALA A 42 17.24 1.22 18.70
C ALA A 42 16.32 0.00 18.75
N SER A 43 16.61 -1.02 17.94
CA SER A 43 15.84 -2.27 17.94
C SER A 43 16.68 -3.40 18.51
N ALA A 44 16.20 -3.99 19.60
CA ALA A 44 16.79 -5.17 20.22
C ALA A 44 16.70 -6.43 19.32
N GLN A 45 15.90 -6.38 18.25
CA GLN A 45 15.55 -7.54 17.42
C GLN A 45 16.34 -7.62 16.09
N VAL A 46 17.17 -6.62 15.76
CA VAL A 46 17.94 -6.59 14.50
C VAL A 46 19.45 -6.57 14.82
N PRO A 47 20.28 -7.46 14.24
CA PRO A 47 21.71 -7.59 14.58
C PRO A 47 22.58 -6.34 14.33
N SER A 48 22.13 -5.40 13.49
CA SER A 48 22.77 -4.09 13.22
C SER A 48 21.94 -2.92 13.77
N GLY A 49 21.28 -3.14 14.92
CA GLY A 49 19.98 -2.64 15.39
C GLY A 49 19.64 -1.16 15.42
N VAL A 50 19.56 -0.51 14.26
CA VAL A 50 18.85 0.77 14.11
C VAL A 50 17.74 0.63 13.07
N LEU A 51 16.48 0.71 13.52
CA LEU A 51 15.33 0.90 12.64
C LEU A 51 15.21 2.37 12.29
N ARG A 52 15.10 2.68 11.00
CA ARG A 52 14.80 4.04 10.53
C ARG A 52 13.30 4.16 10.32
N GLN A 53 12.71 5.27 10.72
CA GLN A 53 11.33 5.63 10.41
C GLN A 53 11.31 6.98 9.69
N VAL A 54 10.33 7.14 8.81
CA VAL A 54 10.12 8.34 8.01
C VAL A 54 8.98 9.14 8.63
N ASP A 55 9.17 10.45 8.78
CA ASP A 55 8.08 11.37 9.14
C ASP A 55 7.17 11.53 7.94
N LEU A 56 5.92 11.08 8.09
CA LEU A 56 4.94 11.07 7.00
C LEU A 56 4.59 12.48 6.51
N SER A 57 4.61 13.49 7.40
CA SER A 57 4.33 14.88 7.02
C SER A 57 5.43 15.46 6.13
N SER A 58 6.69 15.13 6.43
CA SER A 58 7.83 15.54 5.62
C SER A 58 7.86 14.84 4.26
N LEU A 59 7.45 13.57 4.21
CA LEU A 59 7.31 12.82 2.96
C LEU A 59 6.20 13.41 2.08
N ALA A 60 5.04 13.71 2.65
CA ALA A 60 3.92 14.31 1.92
C ALA A 60 4.23 15.72 1.40
N ALA A 61 4.94 16.53 2.18
CA ALA A 61 5.41 17.85 1.73
C ALA A 61 6.33 17.76 0.50
N LYS A 62 7.08 16.66 0.37
CA LYS A 62 7.99 16.42 -0.75
C LYS A 62 7.28 15.96 -2.03
N GLU A 63 6.28 15.10 -1.91
CA GLU A 63 5.55 14.50 -3.03
C GLU A 63 4.20 15.20 -3.33
N ALA A 64 3.92 16.32 -2.65
CA ALA A 64 2.72 17.16 -2.85
C ALA A 64 1.37 16.43 -2.64
N HIS A 65 1.33 15.42 -1.77
CA HIS A 65 0.09 14.75 -1.39
C HIS A 65 -0.56 15.46 -0.18
N CYS A 66 -1.84 15.83 -0.28
CA CYS A 66 -2.58 16.36 0.86
C CYS A 66 -3.01 15.20 1.78
N LEU A 67 -2.45 15.13 2.99
CA LEU A 67 -2.79 14.11 3.98
C LEU A 67 -3.96 14.57 4.84
N LEU A 68 -5.17 14.06 4.55
CA LEU A 68 -6.26 14.14 5.53
C LEU A 68 -5.92 13.27 6.75
N GLN A 69 -6.32 13.70 7.95
CA GLN A 69 -6.02 12.96 9.19
C GLN A 69 -6.49 11.50 9.16
N ALA A 70 -7.67 11.23 8.60
CA ALA A 70 -8.19 9.87 8.44
C ALA A 70 -7.30 8.99 7.55
N PHE A 71 -6.65 9.58 6.55
CA PHE A 71 -5.72 8.86 5.67
C PHE A 71 -4.40 8.55 6.40
N VAL A 72 -3.95 9.43 7.30
CA VAL A 72 -2.76 9.17 8.14
C VAL A 72 -2.96 7.93 9.02
N ASP A 73 -4.12 7.81 9.68
CA ASP A 73 -4.41 6.66 10.54
C ASP A 73 -4.47 5.35 9.73
N CYS A 74 -5.09 5.38 8.54
CA CYS A 74 -5.12 4.27 7.60
C CYS A 74 -3.70 3.86 7.17
N VAL A 75 -2.84 4.82 6.82
CA VAL A 75 -1.43 4.56 6.45
C VAL A 75 -0.64 3.92 7.59
N LEU A 76 -0.86 4.35 8.84
CA LEU A 76 -0.19 3.75 10.01
C LEU A 76 -0.66 2.31 10.26
N GLN A 77 -1.94 2.02 10.07
CA GLN A 77 -2.46 0.65 10.14
C GLN A 77 -1.92 -0.23 8.99
N ALA A 78 -1.83 0.33 7.78
CA ALA A 78 -1.23 -0.36 6.66
C ALA A 78 0.25 -0.69 6.91
N ASP A 79 0.99 0.22 7.57
CA ASP A 79 2.42 0.03 7.91
C ASP A 79 2.62 -1.03 8.99
N SER A 80 1.70 -1.11 9.96
CA SER A 80 1.68 -2.20 10.94
C SER A 80 1.25 -3.54 10.33
N GLY A 81 0.73 -3.50 9.11
CA GLY A 81 0.43 -4.66 8.30
C GLY A 81 -1.04 -5.04 8.23
N ASP A 82 -1.95 -4.16 8.60
CA ASP A 82 -3.38 -4.39 8.41
C ASP A 82 -3.73 -4.51 6.91
N ALA A 83 -4.37 -5.61 6.54
CA ALA A 83 -4.67 -5.91 5.14
C ALA A 83 -5.83 -5.06 4.59
N GLN A 84 -6.78 -4.69 5.44
CA GLN A 84 -7.89 -3.80 5.07
C GLN A 84 -7.36 -2.38 4.85
N ALA A 85 -6.52 -1.89 5.74
CA ALA A 85 -5.90 -0.57 5.60
C ALA A 85 -5.02 -0.50 4.34
N LEU A 86 -4.25 -1.55 4.02
CA LEU A 86 -3.52 -1.65 2.75
C LEU A 86 -4.46 -1.56 1.53
N ASN A 87 -5.61 -2.21 1.59
CA ASN A 87 -6.62 -2.13 0.52
C ASN A 87 -7.21 -0.71 0.41
N GLU A 88 -7.54 -0.07 1.53
CA GLU A 88 -8.06 1.31 1.57
C GLU A 88 -7.06 2.34 1.00
N VAL A 89 -5.78 2.22 1.36
CA VAL A 89 -4.70 3.02 0.75
C VAL A 89 -4.61 2.75 -0.75
N GLY A 90 -4.73 1.49 -1.18
CA GLY A 90 -4.77 1.13 -2.60
C GLY A 90 -5.93 1.79 -3.36
N ILE A 91 -7.14 1.78 -2.80
CA ILE A 91 -8.32 2.43 -3.37
C ILE A 91 -8.11 3.94 -3.51
N TYR A 92 -7.50 4.58 -2.52
CA TYR A 92 -7.19 6.01 -2.59
C TYR A 92 -6.31 6.35 -3.80
N PHE A 93 -5.23 5.59 -4.01
CA PHE A 93 -4.33 5.81 -5.16
C PHE A 93 -4.96 5.40 -6.48
N LEU A 94 -5.84 4.38 -6.49
CA LEU A 94 -6.61 3.98 -7.67
C LEU A 94 -7.46 5.14 -8.18
N TRP A 95 -8.19 5.82 -7.29
CA TRP A 95 -9.01 6.99 -7.65
C TRP A 95 -8.19 8.23 -7.98
N SER A 96 -6.98 8.33 -7.44
CA SER A 96 -6.03 9.39 -7.76
C SER A 96 -5.31 9.18 -9.10
N GLY A 97 -5.51 8.02 -9.75
CA GLY A 97 -4.87 7.67 -11.02
C GLY A 97 -3.44 7.13 -10.89
N GLU A 98 -2.94 6.94 -9.67
CA GLU A 98 -1.62 6.40 -9.36
C GLU A 98 -1.65 4.88 -9.34
N TYR A 99 -1.92 4.29 -10.52
CA TYR A 99 -2.21 2.87 -10.65
C TYR A 99 -1.08 1.96 -10.16
N SER A 100 0.18 2.36 -10.34
CA SER A 100 1.34 1.58 -9.90
C SER A 100 1.40 1.46 -8.38
N ILE A 101 1.07 2.55 -7.66
CA ILE A 101 1.01 2.55 -6.20
C ILE A 101 -0.18 1.70 -5.74
N ALA A 102 -1.35 1.90 -6.37
CA ALA A 102 -2.56 1.13 -6.06
C ALA A 102 -2.33 -0.39 -6.22
N ALA A 103 -1.74 -0.83 -7.34
CA ALA A 103 -1.48 -2.24 -7.59
C ALA A 103 -0.52 -2.85 -6.57
N ASN A 104 0.53 -2.12 -6.16
CA ASN A 104 1.44 -2.58 -5.10
C ASN A 104 0.73 -2.72 -3.75
N CYS A 105 -0.16 -1.78 -3.40
CA CYS A 105 -0.97 -1.85 -2.19
C CYS A 105 -1.91 -3.05 -2.21
N PHE A 106 -2.61 -3.27 -3.33
CA PHE A 106 -3.48 -4.43 -3.52
C PHE A 106 -2.70 -5.74 -3.46
N GLU A 107 -1.50 -5.80 -4.03
CA GLU A 107 -0.63 -6.99 -3.92
C GLU A 107 -0.22 -7.27 -2.47
N ALA A 108 0.15 -6.23 -1.72
CA ALA A 108 0.49 -6.36 -0.31
C ALA A 108 -0.70 -6.86 0.54
N ALA A 109 -1.91 -6.35 0.30
CA ALA A 109 -3.14 -6.79 0.96
C ALA A 109 -3.56 -8.21 0.53
N ALA A 110 -3.49 -8.51 -0.77
CA ALA A 110 -3.83 -9.81 -1.34
C ALA A 110 -2.91 -10.93 -0.79
N LYS A 111 -1.61 -10.66 -0.64
CA LYS A 111 -0.65 -11.58 0.01
C LYS A 111 -1.02 -11.90 1.47
N LYS A 112 -1.85 -11.08 2.10
CA LYS A 112 -2.39 -11.28 3.46
C LYS A 112 -3.78 -11.90 3.48
N GLY A 113 -4.31 -12.32 2.34
CA GLY A 113 -5.62 -12.99 2.25
C GLY A 113 -6.81 -12.04 2.09
N HIS A 114 -6.59 -10.75 1.81
CA HIS A 114 -7.71 -9.82 1.65
C HIS A 114 -8.41 -10.02 0.30
N ALA A 115 -9.65 -10.51 0.32
CA ALA A 115 -10.36 -10.93 -0.89
C ALA A 115 -10.69 -9.76 -1.84
N ASP A 116 -11.10 -8.60 -1.33
CA ASP A 116 -11.38 -7.44 -2.18
C ASP A 116 -10.11 -6.95 -2.90
N ALA A 117 -8.96 -6.93 -2.21
CA ALA A 117 -7.69 -6.56 -2.80
C ALA A 117 -7.26 -7.54 -3.90
N MET A 118 -7.55 -8.83 -3.75
CA MET A 118 -7.33 -9.82 -4.82
C MET A 118 -8.21 -9.52 -6.04
N ASP A 119 -9.47 -9.10 -5.85
CA ASP A 119 -10.36 -8.69 -6.95
C ASP A 119 -9.86 -7.42 -7.65
N PHE A 120 -9.44 -6.41 -6.88
CA PHE A 120 -8.82 -5.19 -7.44
C PHE A 120 -7.53 -5.50 -8.19
N LEU A 121 -6.64 -6.30 -7.61
CA LEU A 121 -5.40 -6.71 -8.26
C LEU A 121 -5.65 -7.52 -9.53
N SER A 122 -6.70 -8.37 -9.55
CA SER A 122 -7.11 -9.08 -10.77
C SER A 122 -7.47 -8.10 -11.88
N THR A 123 -8.18 -7.03 -11.53
CA THR A 123 -8.60 -5.97 -12.46
C THR A 123 -7.39 -5.20 -12.97
N CYS A 124 -6.42 -4.89 -12.11
CA CYS A 124 -5.15 -4.30 -12.51
C CYS A 124 -4.43 -5.14 -13.57
N TYR A 125 -4.32 -6.45 -13.37
CA TYR A 125 -3.70 -7.37 -14.32
C TYR A 125 -4.49 -7.54 -15.62
N PHE A 126 -5.82 -7.54 -15.58
CA PHE A 126 -6.64 -7.61 -16.80
C PHE A 126 -6.49 -6.36 -17.67
N ASN A 127 -6.36 -5.20 -17.05
CA ASN A 127 -6.33 -3.92 -17.74
C ASN A 127 -4.91 -3.40 -18.00
N GLY A 128 -3.89 -3.95 -17.34
CA GLY A 128 -2.54 -3.40 -17.34
C GLY A 128 -2.44 -2.08 -16.56
N GLN A 129 -3.24 -1.91 -15.51
CA GLN A 129 -3.23 -0.71 -14.67
C GLN A 129 -2.20 -0.85 -13.56
N GLY A 130 -1.08 -0.13 -13.68
CA GLY A 130 -0.01 -0.13 -12.68
C GLY A 130 0.87 -1.38 -12.67
N VAL A 131 0.52 -2.37 -13.49
CA VAL A 131 1.24 -3.63 -13.72
C VAL A 131 1.17 -3.99 -15.19
N ASP A 132 2.08 -4.84 -15.65
CA ASP A 132 1.98 -5.39 -17.00
C ASP A 132 0.70 -6.22 -17.14
N LYS A 133 -0.01 -6.01 -18.25
CA LYS A 133 -1.24 -6.74 -18.55
C LYS A 133 -0.95 -8.24 -18.61
N ASN A 134 -1.61 -9.00 -17.73
CA ASN A 134 -1.43 -10.45 -17.64
C ASN A 134 -2.73 -11.12 -17.20
N GLN A 135 -3.51 -11.59 -18.17
CA GLN A 135 -4.80 -12.22 -17.91
C GLN A 135 -4.67 -13.50 -17.06
N GLY A 136 -3.59 -14.25 -17.20
CA GLY A 136 -3.35 -15.46 -16.40
C GLY A 136 -3.15 -15.16 -14.92
N LEU A 137 -2.36 -14.13 -14.60
CA LEU A 137 -2.23 -13.65 -13.22
C LEU A 137 -3.53 -13.03 -12.70
N GLY A 138 -4.26 -12.29 -13.55
CA GLY A 138 -5.58 -11.76 -13.23
C GLY A 138 -6.56 -12.86 -12.80
N LEU A 139 -6.70 -13.91 -13.62
CA LEU A 139 -7.55 -15.06 -13.31
C LEU A 139 -7.13 -15.78 -12.02
N ARG A 140 -5.82 -15.90 -11.75
CA ARG A 140 -5.34 -16.54 -10.50
C ARG A 140 -5.76 -15.77 -9.26
N TRP A 141 -5.61 -14.45 -9.26
CA TRP A 141 -6.05 -13.62 -8.13
C TRP A 141 -7.56 -13.60 -7.99
N LEU A 142 -8.29 -13.51 -9.11
CA LEU A 142 -9.74 -13.58 -9.12
C LEU A 142 -10.27 -14.93 -8.57
N GLY A 143 -9.64 -16.04 -8.97
CA GLY A 143 -9.90 -17.38 -8.43
C GLY A 143 -9.63 -17.47 -6.93
N SER A 144 -8.54 -16.87 -6.47
CA SER A 144 -8.20 -16.83 -5.04
C SER A 144 -9.24 -16.05 -4.23
N ALA A 145 -9.71 -14.91 -4.74
CA ALA A 145 -10.79 -14.15 -4.11
C ALA A 145 -12.10 -14.96 -4.04
N ALA A 146 -12.46 -15.63 -5.13
CA ALA A 146 -13.67 -16.44 -5.21
C ALA A 146 -13.63 -17.66 -4.28
N ALA A 147 -12.47 -18.30 -4.12
CA ALA A 147 -12.26 -19.40 -3.18
C ALA A 147 -12.43 -18.96 -1.72
N LEU A 148 -12.25 -17.68 -1.42
CA LEU A 148 -12.55 -17.06 -0.11
C LEU A 148 -14.01 -16.62 0.03
N GLY A 149 -14.87 -16.93 -0.95
CA GLY A 149 -16.29 -16.58 -0.91
C GLY A 149 -16.62 -15.17 -1.40
N HIS A 150 -15.69 -14.47 -2.05
CA HIS A 150 -15.92 -13.10 -2.53
C HIS A 150 -16.94 -13.10 -3.69
N SER A 151 -18.13 -12.57 -3.43
CA SER A 151 -19.30 -12.67 -4.31
C SER A 151 -19.08 -12.04 -5.68
N LEU A 152 -18.42 -10.87 -5.74
CA LEU A 152 -18.10 -10.21 -7.01
C LEU A 152 -17.09 -11.03 -7.82
N ALA A 153 -16.10 -11.65 -7.17
CA ALA A 153 -15.12 -12.48 -7.87
C ALA A 153 -15.76 -13.75 -8.44
N GLN A 154 -16.65 -14.40 -7.68
CA GLN A 154 -17.46 -15.51 -8.17
C GLN A 154 -18.37 -15.10 -9.34
N GLY A 155 -18.96 -13.90 -9.28
CA GLY A 155 -19.75 -13.35 -10.38
C GLY A 155 -18.92 -13.16 -11.65
N LYS A 156 -17.73 -12.57 -11.52
CA LYS A 156 -16.78 -12.36 -12.63
C LYS A 156 -16.30 -13.69 -13.23
N LEU A 157 -16.00 -14.70 -12.42
CA LEU A 157 -15.58 -16.02 -12.91
C LEU A 157 -16.71 -16.74 -13.66
N ARG A 158 -17.95 -16.70 -13.15
CA ARG A 158 -19.11 -17.24 -13.88
C ARG A 158 -19.32 -16.54 -15.22
N ALA A 159 -19.18 -15.22 -15.27
CA ALA A 159 -19.26 -14.46 -16.51
C ALA A 159 -18.15 -14.83 -17.51
N LEU A 160 -17.01 -15.32 -17.02
CA LEU A 160 -15.89 -15.83 -17.82
C LEU A 160 -16.02 -17.33 -18.16
N GLY A 161 -17.10 -18.00 -17.75
CA GLY A 161 -17.37 -19.41 -18.03
C GLY A 161 -16.75 -20.41 -17.06
N PHE A 162 -16.27 -19.95 -15.90
CA PHE A 162 -15.74 -20.82 -14.84
C PHE A 162 -16.82 -21.16 -13.81
N GLU A 163 -16.76 -22.40 -13.32
CA GLU A 163 -17.53 -22.83 -12.15
C GLU A 163 -16.82 -22.37 -10.86
N VAL A 164 -17.59 -21.94 -9.86
CA VAL A 164 -17.13 -21.36 -8.59
C VAL A 164 -18.04 -21.75 -7.45
#